data_AF-A0A956LAU8-F1
#
_entry.id   AF-A0A956LAU8-F1
#
_cell.length_a   1.000
_cell.length_b   1.000
_cell.length_c   1.000
_cell.angle_alpha   90.00
_cell.angle_beta   90.00
_cell.angle_gamma   90.00
#
_symmetry.space_group_name_H-M   'P 1'
#
loop_
_entity.id
_entity.type
_entity.pdbx_description
1 polymer ?
#
loop_
_entity_poly.entity_id
_entity_poly.type
_entity_poly.pdbx_seq_one_letter_code
_entity_poly.pdbx_strand_id
1 'polypeptide(L)'
;FHSYFGGQLQDKVLGHTSSELRDLRAEQQGKLSRYQWVNKKDGVVRIPVDRAIEITLADYRARAKKAAEAAGLDGMGERLLDRLKALRLDLAKERGVPAYVVFSDRSLIDMADKKPRSAAEFAEIYGVGAAKQRDFAEIFLAAIAEAEAA
;
A
#
# COMPACT_ATOMS: atom_id res chain seq x y z
N PHE A 1 21.56 -11.45 -20.76
CA PHE A 1 20.22 -11.89 -20.33
C PHE A 1 19.13 -11.08 -21.04
N HIS A 2 19.04 -10.84 -22.35
CA HIS A 2 19.16 -11.63 -23.58
C HIS A 2 18.38 -12.95 -23.64
N SER A 3 17.18 -12.86 -24.21
CA SER A 3 16.60 -13.76 -25.22
C SER A 3 16.28 -15.20 -24.80
N TYR A 4 15.16 -15.39 -24.08
CA TYR A 4 14.34 -16.61 -24.19
C TYR A 4 12.91 -16.25 -23.79
N PHE A 5 12.03 -15.95 -24.75
CA PHE A 5 10.55 -16.14 -24.66
C PHE A 5 9.82 -15.61 -25.92
N GLY A 6 10.48 -15.56 -27.09
CA GLY A 6 9.95 -14.90 -28.29
C GLY A 6 9.53 -15.81 -29.46
N GLY A 7 9.52 -17.14 -29.32
CA GLY A 7 9.43 -18.04 -30.49
C GLY A 7 8.20 -18.95 -30.59
N GLN A 8 7.51 -19.28 -29.49
CA GLN A 8 6.45 -20.30 -29.53
C GLN A 8 5.02 -19.78 -29.35
N LEU A 9 4.83 -18.48 -29.18
CA LEU A 9 3.48 -17.90 -29.03
C LEU A 9 2.85 -17.41 -30.34
N GLN A 10 3.63 -17.23 -31.41
CA GLN A 10 3.10 -16.68 -32.67
C GLN A 10 2.44 -17.73 -33.57
N ASP A 11 2.77 -19.02 -33.43
CA ASP A 11 2.23 -20.07 -34.29
C ASP A 11 0.86 -20.62 -33.82
N LYS A 12 0.53 -20.49 -32.52
CA LYS A 12 -0.73 -20.99 -31.94
C LYS A 12 -1.92 -20.02 -32.04
N VAL A 13 -1.69 -18.78 -32.44
CA VAL A 13 -2.74 -17.74 -32.54
C VAL A 13 -3.48 -17.83 -33.88
N LEU A 14 -2.89 -18.44 -34.91
CA LEU A 14 -3.45 -18.48 -36.26
C LEU A 14 -4.40 -19.67 -36.55
N GLY A 15 -4.72 -20.50 -35.55
CA GLY A 15 -5.55 -21.70 -35.75
C GLY A 15 -6.85 -21.79 -34.94
N HIS A 16 -7.11 -20.87 -34.01
CA HIS A 16 -8.30 -20.94 -33.15
C HIS A 16 -9.29 -19.83 -33.44
N THR A 17 -10.55 -20.20 -33.58
CA THR A 17 -11.65 -19.24 -33.79
C THR A 17 -11.83 -18.37 -32.54
N SER A 18 -12.33 -17.13 -32.71
CA SER A 18 -12.56 -16.18 -31.61
C SER A 18 -13.53 -16.72 -30.52
N SER A 19 -14.24 -17.81 -30.80
CA SER A 19 -15.09 -18.55 -29.85
C SER A 19 -14.26 -19.39 -28.89
N GLU A 20 -13.35 -20.21 -29.41
CA GLU A 20 -12.50 -21.11 -28.60
C GLU A 20 -11.56 -20.33 -27.67
N LEU A 21 -11.09 -19.15 -28.11
CA LEU A 21 -10.30 -18.25 -27.28
C LEU A 21 -11.11 -17.60 -26.15
N ARG A 22 -12.43 -17.42 -26.30
CA ARG A 22 -13.31 -16.95 -25.21
C ARG A 22 -13.56 -18.06 -24.20
N ASP A 23 -13.77 -19.29 -24.66
CA ASP A 23 -14.02 -20.44 -23.79
C ASP A 23 -12.78 -20.84 -22.99
N LEU A 24 -11.60 -20.85 -23.62
CA LEU A 24 -10.31 -21.01 -22.93
C LEU A 24 -10.06 -19.89 -21.92
N ARG A 25 -10.45 -18.65 -22.22
CA ARG A 25 -10.29 -17.52 -21.28
C ARG A 25 -11.24 -17.62 -20.08
N ALA A 26 -12.47 -18.10 -20.30
CA ALA A 26 -13.44 -18.36 -19.24
C ALA A 26 -13.01 -19.53 -18.34
N GLU A 27 -12.49 -20.62 -18.93
CA GLU A 27 -11.99 -21.78 -18.17
C GLU A 27 -10.74 -21.43 -17.34
N GLN A 28 -9.85 -20.59 -17.88
CA GLN A 28 -8.67 -20.11 -17.15
C GLN A 28 -9.03 -19.09 -16.05
N GLN A 29 -10.07 -18.26 -16.25
CA GLN A 29 -10.62 -17.39 -15.20
C GLN A 29 -11.18 -18.19 -14.02
N GLY A 30 -11.81 -19.35 -14.26
CA GLY A 30 -12.29 -20.24 -13.20
C GLY A 30 -11.16 -20.87 -12.38
N LYS A 31 -10.01 -21.17 -13.00
CA LYS A 31 -8.83 -21.75 -12.34
C LYS A 31 -8.06 -20.76 -11.46
N LEU A 32 -8.17 -19.45 -11.74
CA LEU A 32 -7.54 -18.38 -10.97
C LEU A 32 -8.26 -18.02 -9.66
N SER A 33 -9.43 -18.60 -9.38
CA SER A 33 -10.26 -18.17 -8.24
C SER A 33 -10.18 -19.07 -6.99
N ARG A 34 -9.46 -20.21 -7.02
CA ARG A 34 -9.44 -21.18 -5.90
C ARG A 34 -8.05 -21.37 -5.29
N TYR A 35 -7.98 -21.41 -3.96
CA TYR A 35 -6.77 -21.82 -3.22
C TYR A 35 -6.28 -23.17 -3.70
N GLN A 36 -5.00 -23.26 -4.03
CA GLN A 36 -4.36 -24.53 -4.36
C GLN A 36 -3.15 -24.74 -3.45
N TRP A 37 -3.16 -25.86 -2.72
CA TRP A 37 -1.98 -26.31 -1.99
C TRP A 37 -0.88 -26.64 -3.00
N VAL A 38 0.25 -25.93 -2.91
CA VAL A 38 1.43 -26.22 -3.74
C VAL A 38 2.24 -27.31 -3.08
N ASN A 39 2.40 -27.23 -1.76
CA ASN A 39 3.08 -28.23 -0.98
C ASN A 39 2.52 -28.26 0.45
N LYS A 40 1.89 -29.38 0.82
CA LYS A 40 1.26 -29.56 2.14
C LYS A 40 2.25 -29.84 3.26
N LYS A 41 3.43 -30.39 2.96
CA LYS A 41 4.47 -30.66 3.96
C LYS A 41 5.20 -29.38 4.37
N ASP A 42 5.36 -28.45 3.42
CA ASP A 42 6.07 -27.18 3.63
C ASP A 42 5.14 -26.00 3.92
N GLY A 43 3.82 -26.24 4.01
CA GLY A 43 2.82 -25.21 4.30
C GLY A 43 2.63 -24.16 3.19
N VAL A 44 3.08 -24.46 1.97
CA VAL A 44 3.06 -23.50 0.85
C VAL A 44 1.74 -23.59 0.08
N VAL A 45 1.01 -22.47 0.04
CA VAL A 45 -0.27 -22.34 -0.68
C VAL A 45 -0.16 -21.26 -1.76
N ARG A 46 -0.72 -21.54 -2.94
CA ARG A 46 -0.88 -20.55 -4.01
C ARG A 46 -2.18 -19.82 -3.79
N ILE A 47 -2.07 -18.52 -3.60
CA ILE A 47 -3.19 -17.60 -3.45
C ILE A 47 -3.32 -16.72 -4.69
N PRO A 48 -4.55 -16.46 -5.16
CA PRO A 48 -4.79 -15.42 -6.15
C PRO A 48 -4.25 -14.07 -5.64
N VAL A 49 -3.64 -13.28 -6.54
CA VAL A 49 -2.96 -12.04 -6.19
C VAL A 49 -3.91 -11.05 -5.51
N ASP A 50 -5.16 -10.95 -5.98
CA ASP A 50 -6.17 -10.07 -5.37
C ASP A 50 -6.43 -10.42 -3.90
N ARG A 51 -6.44 -11.72 -3.58
CA ARG A 51 -6.65 -12.20 -2.22
C ARG A 51 -5.40 -12.04 -1.34
N ALA A 52 -4.21 -12.16 -1.93
CA ALA A 52 -2.97 -11.84 -1.23
C ALA A 52 -2.94 -10.36 -0.82
N ILE A 53 -3.42 -9.47 -1.69
CA ILE A 53 -3.59 -8.04 -1.41
C ILE A 53 -4.60 -7.83 -0.28
N GLU A 54 -5.76 -8.50 -0.31
CA GLU A 54 -6.76 -8.39 0.77
C GLU A 54 -6.24 -8.85 2.14
N ILE A 55 -5.58 -10.01 2.20
CA ILE A 55 -5.04 -10.57 3.45
C ILE A 55 -3.96 -9.65 4.02
N THR A 56 -3.04 -9.17 3.16
CA THR A 56 -1.97 -8.27 3.59
C THR A 56 -2.51 -6.92 4.06
N LEU A 57 -3.54 -6.37 3.40
CA LEU A 57 -4.18 -5.12 3.81
C LEU A 57 -4.95 -5.27 5.13
N ALA A 58 -5.58 -6.42 5.39
CA ALA A 58 -6.27 -6.68 6.65
C ALA A 58 -5.30 -6.76 7.84
N ASP A 59 -4.20 -7.51 7.70
CA ASP A 59 -3.14 -7.59 8.70
C ASP A 59 -2.47 -6.23 8.94
N TYR A 60 -2.30 -5.46 7.86
CA TYR A 60 -1.75 -4.12 7.94
C TYR A 60 -2.67 -3.17 8.74
N ARG A 61 -3.98 -3.18 8.47
CA ARG A 61 -4.97 -2.39 9.22
C ARG A 61 -5.04 -2.79 10.70
N ALA A 62 -4.98 -4.08 11.00
CA ALA A 62 -4.96 -4.57 12.37
C ALA A 62 -3.70 -4.11 13.12
N ARG A 63 -2.53 -4.13 12.47
CA ARG A 63 -1.29 -3.58 13.02
C ARG A 63 -1.34 -2.07 13.19
N ALA A 64 -1.92 -1.34 12.24
CA ALA A 64 -2.10 0.11 12.33
C ALA A 64 -3.00 0.49 13.51
N LYS A 65 -4.12 -0.23 13.72
CA LYS A 65 -4.99 -0.04 14.87
C LYS A 65 -4.26 -0.30 16.19
N LYS A 66 -3.53 -1.42 16.28
CA LYS A 66 -2.74 -1.77 17.47
C LYS A 66 -1.61 -0.77 17.73
N ALA A 67 -1.02 -0.19 16.69
CA ALA A 67 0.01 0.84 16.80
C ALA A 67 -0.56 2.17 17.29
N ALA A 68 -1.75 2.56 16.86
CA ALA A 68 -2.43 3.76 17.37
C ALA A 68 -2.81 3.60 18.85
N GLU A 69 -3.31 2.42 19.24
CA GLU A 69 -3.62 2.09 20.64
C GLU A 69 -2.34 2.04 21.51
N ALA A 70 -1.24 1.49 20.98
CA ALA A 70 0.04 1.42 21.70
C ALA A 70 0.74 2.78 21.82
N ALA A 71 0.47 3.72 20.92
CA ALA A 71 1.05 5.06 20.94
C ALA A 71 0.44 5.96 22.04
N GLY A 72 -0.69 5.57 22.66
CA GLY A 72 -1.26 6.31 23.79
C GLY A 72 -1.56 7.78 23.46
N LEU A 73 -1.94 8.06 22.21
CA LEU A 73 -2.19 9.41 21.72
C LEU A 73 -3.23 10.11 22.60
N ASP A 74 -2.92 11.34 23.02
CA ASP A 74 -3.90 12.20 23.68
C ASP A 74 -4.99 12.64 22.69
N GLY A 75 -6.09 13.22 23.19
CA GLY A 75 -7.19 13.66 22.32
C GLY A 75 -6.77 14.71 21.28
N MET A 76 -5.62 15.36 21.44
CA MET A 76 -5.03 16.26 20.44
C MET A 76 -4.30 15.46 19.35
N GLY A 77 -3.53 14.43 19.73
CA GLY A 77 -2.86 13.50 18.82
C GLY A 77 -3.84 12.72 17.94
N GLU A 78 -5.02 12.35 18.46
CA GLU A 78 -6.09 11.74 17.66
C GLU A 78 -6.59 12.70 16.56
N ARG A 79 -6.87 13.96 16.90
CA ARG A 79 -7.31 14.98 15.93
C ARG A 79 -6.24 15.26 14.88
N LEU A 80 -4.98 15.36 15.31
CA LEU A 80 -3.84 15.54 14.40
C LEU A 80 -3.72 14.35 13.45
N LEU A 81 -3.80 13.13 13.96
CA LEU A 81 -3.75 11.92 13.14
C LEU A 81 -4.84 11.91 12.05
N ASP A 82 -6.06 12.32 12.39
CA ASP A 82 -7.15 12.40 11.41
C ASP A 82 -6.93 13.48 10.35
N ARG A 83 -6.37 14.64 10.75
CA ARG A 83 -5.96 15.69 9.80
C ARG A 83 -4.87 15.19 8.85
N LEU A 84 -3.87 14.48 9.38
CA LEU A 84 -2.78 13.90 8.59
C LEU A 84 -3.28 12.81 7.62
N LYS A 85 -4.26 12.00 8.03
CA LYS A 85 -4.90 11.02 7.13
C LYS A 85 -5.62 11.69 5.97
N ALA A 86 -6.34 12.79 6.24
CA ALA A 86 -7.03 13.57 5.20
C ALA A 86 -6.02 14.16 4.21
N LEU A 87 -4.97 14.83 4.72
CA LEU A 87 -3.90 15.38 3.90
C LEU A 87 -3.23 14.32 3.02
N ARG A 88 -2.92 13.15 3.58
CA ARG A 88 -2.37 12.03 2.83
C ARG A 88 -3.28 11.58 1.69
N LEU A 89 -4.59 11.53 1.93
CA LEU A 89 -5.56 11.13 0.92
C LEU A 89 -5.59 12.12 -0.25
N ASP A 90 -5.50 13.41 0.04
CA ASP A 90 -5.54 14.44 -1.00
C ASP A 90 -4.26 14.45 -1.83
N LEU A 91 -3.10 14.35 -1.19
CA LEU A 91 -1.82 14.17 -1.90
C LEU A 91 -1.78 12.90 -2.76
N ALA A 92 -2.42 11.84 -2.29
CA ALA A 92 -2.52 10.58 -3.03
C ALA A 92 -3.39 10.72 -4.28
N LYS A 93 -4.53 11.43 -4.16
CA LYS A 93 -5.41 11.75 -5.30
C LYS A 93 -4.67 12.59 -6.34
N GLU A 94 -3.97 13.65 -5.92
CA GLU A 94 -3.21 14.53 -6.83
C GLU A 94 -2.16 13.76 -7.63
N ARG A 95 -1.48 12.80 -7.00
CA ARG A 95 -0.44 12.00 -7.64
C ARG A 95 -0.98 10.75 -8.35
N GLY A 96 -2.28 10.47 -8.26
CA GLY A 96 -2.89 9.26 -8.84
C GLY A 96 -2.36 7.96 -8.25
N VAL A 97 -1.86 7.98 -7.00
CA VAL A 97 -1.30 6.81 -6.31
C VAL A 97 -2.14 6.45 -5.10
N PRO A 98 -2.12 5.19 -4.63
CA PRO A 98 -2.77 4.83 -3.38
C PRO A 98 -2.16 5.57 -2.16
N ALA A 99 -2.99 5.92 -1.18
CA ALA A 99 -2.57 6.72 -0.02
C ALA A 99 -1.41 6.12 0.79
N TYR A 100 -1.35 4.79 0.90
CA TYR A 100 -0.28 4.10 1.61
C TYR A 100 1.11 4.29 0.97
N VAL A 101 1.17 4.63 -0.33
CA VAL A 101 2.43 4.89 -1.05
C VAL A 101 3.05 6.21 -0.59
N VAL A 102 2.20 7.22 -0.33
CA VAL A 102 2.63 8.53 0.19
C VAL A 102 3.24 8.34 1.58
N PHE A 103 2.45 7.86 2.54
CA PHE A 103 2.94 7.49 3.87
C PHE A 103 2.20 6.28 4.43
N SER A 104 2.96 5.47 5.18
CA SER A 104 2.42 4.34 5.93
C SER A 104 1.59 4.85 7.11
N ASP A 105 0.60 4.08 7.57
CA ASP A 105 -0.19 4.46 8.76
C ASP A 105 0.71 4.61 9.99
N ARG A 106 1.74 3.76 10.12
CA ARG A 106 2.74 3.85 11.19
C ARG A 106 3.49 5.18 11.16
N SER A 107 3.83 5.69 9.97
CA SER A 107 4.50 6.99 9.83
C SER A 107 3.59 8.12 10.31
N LEU A 108 2.29 8.08 9.99
CA LEU A 108 1.35 9.11 10.44
C LEU A 108 1.14 9.07 11.96
N ILE A 109 1.09 7.88 12.56
CA ILE A 109 0.99 7.73 14.02
C ILE A 109 2.25 8.27 14.70
N ASP A 110 3.45 7.95 14.19
CA ASP A 110 4.72 8.45 14.72
C ASP A 110 4.84 9.98 14.56
N MET A 111 4.31 10.57 13.47
CA MET A 111 4.20 12.03 13.31
C MET A 111 3.23 12.65 14.32
N ALA A 112 2.08 12.03 14.56
CA ALA A 112 1.08 12.54 15.49
C ALA A 112 1.56 12.49 16.94
N ASP A 113 2.38 11.49 17.28
CA ASP A 113 3.00 11.31 18.59
C ASP A 113 4.16 12.32 18.80
N LYS A 114 5.12 12.36 17.88
CA LYS A 114 6.33 13.21 18.01
C LYS A 114 6.13 14.68 17.66
N LYS A 115 5.09 15.01 16.89
CA LYS A 115 4.75 16.38 16.45
C LYS A 115 5.98 17.16 15.95
N PRO A 116 6.68 16.67 14.90
CA PRO A 116 7.91 17.30 14.42
C PRO A 116 7.65 18.75 14.00
N ARG A 117 8.56 19.65 14.39
CA ARG A 117 8.50 21.09 14.07
C ARG A 117 9.60 21.56 13.12
N SER A 118 10.54 20.68 12.81
CA SER A 118 11.64 20.95 11.89
C SER A 118 11.79 19.84 10.84
N ALA A 119 12.39 20.18 9.71
CA ALA A 119 12.70 19.18 8.67
C ALA A 119 13.64 18.08 9.20
N ALA A 120 14.50 18.39 10.17
CA ALA A 120 15.39 17.42 10.81
C ALA A 120 14.59 16.41 11.64
N GLU A 121 13.68 16.87 12.51
CA GLU A 121 12.79 15.99 13.28
C GLU A 121 11.86 15.18 12.37
N PHE A 122 11.40 15.78 11.27
CA PHE A 122 10.59 15.06 10.28
C PHE A 122 11.36 13.90 9.62
N ALA A 123 12.68 14.03 9.48
CA ALA A 123 13.54 12.96 8.97
C ALA A 123 13.68 11.78 9.94
N GLU A 124 13.50 12.01 11.25
CA GLU A 124 13.59 10.98 12.29
C GLU A 124 12.30 10.15 12.42
N ILE A 125 11.25 10.52 11.68
CA ILE A 125 9.99 9.79 11.64
C ILE A 125 10.17 8.44 10.92
N TYR A 126 9.58 7.40 11.48
CA TYR A 126 9.65 6.06 10.92
C TYR A 126 9.13 6.02 9.46
N GLY A 127 9.99 5.61 8.52
CA GLY A 127 9.64 5.45 7.11
C GLY A 127 9.69 6.74 6.28
N VAL A 128 10.18 7.85 6.85
CA VAL A 128 10.55 9.05 6.10
C VAL A 128 12.00 8.89 5.62
N GLY A 129 12.18 8.75 4.31
CA GLY A 129 13.51 8.82 3.68
C GLY A 129 13.80 10.21 3.13
N ALA A 130 15.05 10.48 2.74
CA ALA A 130 15.49 11.79 2.23
C ALA A 130 14.64 12.34 1.08
N ALA A 131 14.22 11.48 0.14
CA ALA A 131 13.34 11.87 -0.97
C ALA A 131 11.95 12.34 -0.47
N LYS A 132 11.37 11.61 0.49
CA LYS A 132 10.05 11.95 1.05
C LYS A 132 10.13 13.20 1.93
N GLN A 133 11.21 13.35 2.69
CA GLN A 133 11.46 14.55 3.48
C GLN A 133 11.52 15.79 2.56
N ARG A 134 12.32 15.75 1.50
CA ARG A 134 12.42 16.89 0.57
C ARG A 134 11.08 17.24 -0.09
N ASP A 135 10.32 16.24 -0.50
CA ASP A 135 9.11 16.47 -1.30
C ASP A 135 7.84 16.71 -0.45
N PHE A 136 7.83 16.33 0.84
CA PHE A 136 6.64 16.38 1.69
C PHE A 136 6.84 17.08 3.05
N ALA A 137 8.07 17.33 3.52
CA ALA A 137 8.28 17.89 4.86
C ALA A 137 7.54 19.22 5.05
N GLU A 138 7.65 20.16 4.10
CA GLU A 138 7.00 21.47 4.23
C GLU A 138 5.47 21.34 4.37
N ILE A 139 4.85 20.49 3.54
CA ILE A 139 3.39 20.29 3.52
C ILE A 139 2.91 19.68 4.85
N PHE A 140 3.62 18.67 5.36
CA PHE A 140 3.23 17.99 6.60
C PHE A 140 3.54 18.84 7.84
N LEU A 141 4.67 19.53 7.88
CA LEU A 141 5.03 20.44 8.98
C LEU A 141 4.03 21.60 9.09
N ALA A 142 3.59 22.16 7.95
CA ALA A 142 2.55 23.18 7.94
C ALA A 142 1.23 22.65 8.51
N ALA A 143 0.78 21.46 8.09
CA ALA A 143 -0.44 20.86 8.60
C ALA A 143 -0.37 20.52 10.11
N ILE A 144 0.80 20.14 10.62
CA ILE A 144 1.02 19.93 12.05
C ILE A 144 0.92 21.26 12.80
N ALA A 145 1.60 22.30 12.32
CA ALA A 145 1.55 23.63 12.94
C ALA A 145 0.13 24.22 12.97
N GLU A 146 -0.63 24.07 11.87
CA GLU A 146 -2.04 24.49 11.82
C GLU A 146 -2.91 23.75 12.84
N ALA A 147 -2.69 22.45 13.02
CA ALA A 147 -3.45 21.64 13.96
C ALA A 147 -3.07 21.90 15.44
N GLU A 148 -1.84 22.39 15.71
CA GLU A 148 -1.45 22.86 17.05
C GLU A 148 -2.05 24.24 17.38
N ALA A 149 -2.31 25.07 16.37
CA ALA A 149 -2.85 26.41 16.54
C ALA A 149 -4.39 26.47 16.66
N ALA A 150 -5.09 25.36 16.40
CA ALA A 150 -6.55 25.25 16.37
C ALA A 150 -7.12 24.56 17.62
#